data_AF-A0A5K0XF24-F1
#
_entry.id   AF-A0A5K0XF24-F1
#
_cell.length_a   1.000
_cell.length_b   1.000
_cell.length_c   1.000
_cell.angle_alpha   90.00
_cell.angle_beta   90.00
_cell.angle_gamma   90.00
#
_symmetry.space_group_name_H-M   'P 1'
#
loop_
_entity.id
_entity.type
_entity.pdbx_description
1 polymer ?
#
loop_
_entity_poly.entity_id
_entity_poly.type
_entity_poly.pdbx_seq_one_letter_code
_entity_poly.pdbx_strand_id
1 'polypeptide(L)' 'HVLERGKPHERSQIISKLAGQIVPLSQHKFASNVIEKCLEHGDLTERERLIDEILGQTEANDNLL' A
#
# COMPACT_ATOMS: atom_id res chain seq x y z
N HIS A 1 -11.04 7.63 -8.39
CA HIS A 1 -10.94 7.74 -9.86
C HIS A 1 -10.42 6.49 -10.59
N VAL A 2 -9.61 5.59 -10.00
CA VAL A 2 -9.49 4.18 -10.47
C VAL A 2 -9.64 3.20 -9.30
N LEU A 3 -9.11 3.54 -8.12
CA LEU A 3 -9.27 2.74 -6.90
C LEU A 3 -10.71 2.67 -6.35
N GLU A 4 -11.54 3.67 -6.64
CA GLU A 4 -12.94 3.74 -6.15
C GLU A 4 -13.98 3.17 -7.12
N ARG A 5 -13.71 3.18 -8.43
CA ARG A 5 -14.68 2.86 -9.50
C ARG A 5 -14.11 2.02 -10.64
N GLY A 6 -12.79 1.78 -10.64
CA GLY A 6 -12.11 1.00 -11.66
C GLY A 6 -12.32 -0.50 -11.47
N LYS A 7 -11.97 -1.28 -12.50
CA LYS A 7 -12.14 -2.73 -12.44
C LYS A 7 -11.20 -3.34 -11.39
N PRO A 8 -11.56 -4.46 -10.75
CA PRO A 8 -10.71 -5.12 -9.77
C PRO A 8 -9.28 -5.37 -10.28
N HIS A 9 -9.14 -5.78 -11.54
CA HIS A 9 -7.84 -5.98 -12.17
C HIS A 9 -6.97 -4.72 -12.23
N GLU A 10 -7.54 -3.56 -12.55
CA GLU A 10 -6.79 -2.29 -12.60
C GLU A 10 -6.33 -1.89 -11.20
N ARG A 11 -7.16 -2.15 -10.19
CA ARG A 11 -6.83 -1.89 -8.79
C ARG A 11 -5.69 -2.79 -8.30
N SER A 12 -5.75 -4.08 -8.60
CA SER A 12 -4.67 -5.02 -8.26
C SER A 12 -3.37 -4.69 -8.99
N GLN A 13 -3.42 -4.20 -10.23
CA GLN A 13 -2.22 -3.74 -10.93
C GLN A 13 -1.58 -2.53 -10.24
N ILE A 14 -2.38 -1.58 -9.75
CA ILE A 14 -1.88 -0.44 -8.99
C ILE A 14 -1.22 -0.95 -7.71
N ILE A 15 -1.92 -1.76 -6.91
CA ILE A 15 -1.41 -2.27 -5.63
C ILE A 15 -0.12 -3.08 -5.83
N SER A 16 -0.08 -3.93 -6.86
CA SER A 16 1.12 -4.70 -7.21
C SER A 16 2.31 -3.83 -7.62
N LYS A 17 2.09 -2.62 -8.17
CA LYS A 17 3.17 -1.69 -8.51
C LYS A 17 3.68 -0.90 -7.30
N LEU A 18 2.82 -0.71 -6.29
CA LEU A 18 3.16 -0.01 -5.07
C LEU A 18 3.84 -0.93 -4.04
N ALA A 19 3.58 -2.24 -4.12
CA ALA A 19 4.22 -3.27 -3.29
C ALA A 19 5.75 -3.16 -3.35
N GLY A 20 6.39 -3.28 -2.20
CA GLY A 20 7.83 -3.06 -1.98
C GLY A 20 8.22 -1.58 -1.76
N GLN A 21 7.27 -0.65 -1.89
CA GLN A 21 7.47 0.79 -1.66
C GLN A 21 6.37 1.39 -0.78
N ILE A 22 5.58 0.59 -0.08
CA ILE A 22 4.37 1.03 0.62
C ILE A 22 4.69 2.07 1.70
N VAL A 23 5.73 1.84 2.50
CA VAL A 23 6.13 2.77 3.57
C VAL A 23 6.67 4.11 3.04
N PRO A 24 7.65 4.17 2.12
CA PRO A 24 8.10 5.46 1.58
C PRO A 24 6.99 6.21 0.84
N LEU A 25 6.09 5.49 0.15
CA LEU A 25 4.93 6.11 -0.50
C LEU A 25 3.90 6.63 0.51
N SER A 26 3.74 5.97 1.65
CA SER A 26 2.86 6.43 2.74
C SER A 26 3.34 7.75 3.37
N GLN A 27 4.64 8.02 3.34
CA GLN A 27 5.24 9.27 3.84
C GLN A 27 5.26 10.40 2.80
N HIS A 28 4.94 10.11 1.54
CA HIS A 28 4.96 11.09 0.47
C HIS A 28 3.65 11.88 0.40
N LYS A 29 3.75 13.22 0.39
CA LYS A 29 2.63 14.19 0.45
C LYS A 29 1.41 13.89 -0.44
N PHE A 30 1.63 13.28 -1.60
CA PHE A 30 0.56 12.97 -2.54
C PHE A 30 0.27 11.47 -2.67
N ALA A 31 1.26 10.61 -2.41
CA ALA A 31 1.11 9.18 -2.60
C ALA A 31 0.47 8.51 -1.37
N SER A 32 0.55 9.13 -0.19
CA SER A 32 -0.17 8.69 1.01
C SER A 32 -1.65 8.51 0.75
N ASN A 33 -2.28 9.45 0.05
CA ASN A 33 -3.70 9.40 -0.32
C ASN A 33 -4.02 8.17 -1.19
N VAL A 34 -3.07 7.73 -2.02
CA VAL A 34 -3.23 6.54 -2.87
C VAL A 34 -3.15 5.28 -2.01
N ILE A 35 -2.20 5.22 -1.07
CA ILE A 35 -2.07 4.10 -0.12
C ILE A 35 -3.31 3.98 0.76
N GLU A 36 -3.83 5.09 1.28
CA GLU A 36 -5.07 5.13 2.05
C GLU A 36 -6.25 4.57 1.23
N LYS A 37 -6.36 4.95 -0.05
CA LYS A 37 -7.42 4.42 -0.93
C LYS A 37 -7.24 2.95 -1.26
N CYS A 38 -6.00 2.46 -1.36
CA CYS A 38 -5.72 1.03 -1.49
C CYS A 38 -6.15 0.26 -0.24
N LEU A 39 -5.94 0.80 0.96
CA LEU A 39 -6.41 0.22 2.22
C LEU A 39 -7.94 0.27 2.36
N GLU A 40 -8.57 1.36 1.92
CA GLU A 40 -10.03 1.56 2.02
C GLU A 40 -10.80 0.67 1.05
N HIS A 41 -10.31 0.52 -0.18
CA HIS A 41 -11.03 -0.17 -1.24
C HIS A 41 -10.46 -1.54 -1.59
N GLY A 42 -9.18 -1.81 -1.31
CA GLY A 42 -8.47 -3.06 -1.59
C GLY A 42 -9.23 -4.30 -1.13
N ASP A 43 -9.00 -5.43 -1.80
CA ASP A 43 -9.48 -6.72 -1.29
C ASP A 43 -8.73 -7.14 -0.01
N LEU A 44 -9.18 -8.21 0.63
CA LEU A 44 -8.59 -8.66 1.90
C LEU A 44 -7.10 -9.00 1.74
N THR A 45 -6.74 -9.72 0.69
CA THR A 45 -5.35 -10.15 0.43
C THR A 45 -4.45 -8.96 0.11
N GLU A 46 -4.95 -7.98 -0.63
CA GLU A 46 -4.26 -6.73 -0.94
C GLU A 46 -3.99 -5.90 0.33
N ARG A 47 -4.98 -5.79 1.22
CA ARG A 47 -4.84 -5.09 2.51
C ARG A 47 -3.85 -5.80 3.41
N GLU A 48 -3.93 -7.12 3.52
CA GLU A 48 -3.00 -7.91 4.32
C GLU A 48 -1.56 -7.66 3.87
N ARG A 49 -1.29 -7.66 2.55
CA ARG A 49 0.03 -7.33 2.01
C ARG A 49 0.49 -5.91 2.36
N LEU A 50 -0.39 -4.93 2.23
CA LEU A 50 -0.08 -3.53 2.58
C LEU A 50 0.29 -3.40 4.06
N ILE A 51 -0.46 -4.05 4.94
CA ILE A 51 -0.25 -4.04 6.39
C ILE A 51 1.04 -4.79 6.74
N ASP A 52 1.25 -5.97 6.16
CA ASP A 52 2.44 -6.78 6.36
C ASP A 52 3.71 -6.01 5.99
N GLU A 53 3.69 -5.28 4.88
CA GLU A 53 4.84 -4.46 4.47
C GLU A 53 5.12 -3.28 5.40
N ILE A 54 4.06 -2.66 5.95
CA ILE A 54 4.19 -1.58 6.94
C ILE A 54 4.78 -2.12 8.25
N LEU A 55 4.31 -3.28 8.72
CA LEU A 55 4.80 -3.91 9.95
C LEU A 55 6.22 -4.47 9.79
N GLY A 56 6.51 -5.10 8.65
CA GLY A 56 7.82 -5.69 8.36
C GLY A 56 8.94 -4.66 8.17
N GLN A 57 8.64 -3.44 7.71
CA GLN A 57 9.63 -2.35 7.70
C GLN A 57 9.94 -1.79 9.08
N THR A 58 9.01 -1.88 10.06
CA THR A 58 9.31 -1.49 11.44
C THR A 58 10.45 -2.34 12.00
N GLU A 59 10.43 -3.66 11.78
CA GLU A 59 11.48 -4.56 12.26
C GLU A 59 12.85 -4.33 11.58
N ALA A 60 12.86 -3.91 10.31
CA ALA A 60 14.09 -3.57 9.61
C ALA A 60 14.72 -2.26 10.12
N ASN A 61 13.90 -1.32 10.59
CA ASN A 61 14.36 -0.02 11.07
C ASN A 61 14.78 -0.04 12.56
N ASP A 62 14.25 -0.99 13.35
CA ASP A 62 14.66 -1.22 14.75
C ASP A 62 16.05 -1.89 14.89
N ASN A 63 16.61 -2.46 13.82
CA ASN A 63 17.96 -3.07 13.82
C ASN A 63 19.11 -2.06 13.62
N LEU A 64 18.83 -0.75 13.72
CA LEU A 64 19.80 0.34 13.54
C LEU A 64 20.03 1.18 14.82
N LEU A 65 19.58 0.69 15.98
CA LEU A 65 19.80 1.31 17.30
C LEU A 65 20.91 0.62 18.10
#